data_AF-A0A945U4P4-F1
#
_entry.id   AF-A0A945U4P4-F1
#
_cell.length_a   1.000
_cell.length_b   1.000
_cell.length_c   1.000
_cell.angle_alpha   90.00
_cell.angle_beta   90.00
_cell.angle_gamma   90.00
#
_symmetry.space_group_name_H-M   'P 1'
#
loop_
_entity.id
_entity.type
_entity.pdbx_description
1 polymer ?
#
loop_
_entity_poly.entity_id
_entity_poly.type
_entity_poly.pdbx_seq_one_letter_code
_entity_poly.pdbx_strand_id
1 'polypeptide(L)'
;GVTEGISPTEYGPDRNVTRKQMAAFLARFYETITGKTCTGNHPFTDVPETSYAYEPVGCIYNLDVTQGISPTEYGPGRNVTRKEIAAFLERLYNTLTS
;
A
#
# COMPACT_ATOMS: atom_id res chain seq x y z
N GLY A 1 -11.88 4.24 -6.70
CA GLY A 1 -11.16 5.52 -6.55
C GLY A 1 -9.89 5.29 -5.76
N VAL A 2 -8.99 6.27 -5.63
CA VAL A 2 -7.69 6.06 -4.95
C VAL A 2 -7.85 5.74 -3.46
N THR A 3 -8.68 6.52 -2.76
CA THR A 3 -9.03 6.27 -1.35
C THR A 3 -10.45 5.75 -1.23
N GLU A 4 -10.68 4.96 -0.19
CA GLU A 4 -11.99 4.40 0.18
C GLU A 4 -12.17 4.58 1.68
N GLY A 5 -13.44 4.60 2.12
CA GLY A 5 -13.76 4.72 3.54
C GLY A 5 -13.34 3.49 4.36
N ILE A 6 -13.33 3.65 5.68
CA ILE A 6 -13.04 2.56 6.62
C ILE A 6 -14.22 1.60 6.79
N SER A 7 -15.41 2.01 6.34
CA SER A 7 -16.61 1.19 6.26
C SER A 7 -17.49 1.69 5.09
N PRO A 8 -18.57 0.99 4.73
CA PRO A 8 -19.51 1.44 3.69
C PRO A 8 -20.17 2.79 3.99
N THR A 9 -20.24 3.21 5.26
CA THR A 9 -20.96 4.42 5.69
C THR A 9 -20.06 5.47 6.34
N GLU A 10 -18.77 5.18 6.55
CA GLU A 10 -17.85 6.07 7.24
C GLU A 10 -16.52 6.20 6.50
N TYR A 11 -16.12 7.43 6.18
CA TYR A 11 -14.84 7.70 5.55
C TYR A 11 -13.68 7.69 6.56
N GLY A 12 -13.86 8.32 7.72
CA GLY A 12 -12.85 8.40 8.79
C GLY A 12 -11.69 9.37 8.52
N PRO A 13 -11.93 10.64 8.14
CA PRO A 13 -10.89 11.56 7.67
C PRO A 13 -9.82 11.91 8.72
N ASP A 14 -10.17 11.92 10.01
CA ASP A 14 -9.25 12.27 11.10
C ASP A 14 -8.47 11.06 11.64
N ARG A 15 -8.70 9.86 11.09
CA ARG A 15 -8.01 8.65 11.54
C ARG A 15 -6.63 8.56 10.89
N ASN A 16 -5.66 8.10 11.68
CA ASN A 16 -4.35 7.75 11.13
C ASN A 16 -4.50 6.61 10.11
N VAL A 17 -3.69 6.71 9.06
CA VAL A 17 -3.60 5.69 8.01
C VAL A 17 -2.61 4.61 8.44
N THR A 18 -3.04 3.35 8.32
CA THR A 18 -2.18 2.18 8.55
C THR A 18 -1.36 1.85 7.30
N ARG A 19 -0.23 1.13 7.45
CA ARG A 19 0.61 0.69 6.33
C ARG A 19 -0.14 -0.13 5.30
N LYS A 20 -1.12 -0.96 5.70
CA LYS A 20 -1.96 -1.71 4.75
C LYS A 20 -2.93 -0.83 3.97
N GLN A 21 -3.50 0.21 4.60
CA GLN A 21 -4.35 1.17 3.91
C GLN A 21 -3.53 2.01 2.94
N MET A 22 -2.34 2.44 3.35
CA MET A 22 -1.41 3.15 2.47
C MET A 22 -1.04 2.29 1.25
N ALA A 23 -0.80 0.99 1.43
CA ALA A 23 -0.54 0.08 0.33
C ALA A 23 -1.71 0.01 -0.68
N ALA A 24 -2.93 -0.14 -0.18
CA ALA A 24 -4.13 -0.12 -1.01
C ALA A 24 -4.30 1.22 -1.77
N PHE A 25 -3.97 2.35 -1.15
CA PHE A 25 -4.05 3.67 -1.80
C PHE A 25 -3.03 3.79 -2.94
N LEU A 26 -1.78 3.39 -2.70
CA LEU A 26 -0.72 3.45 -3.71
C LEU A 26 -0.96 2.50 -4.86
N ALA A 27 -1.42 1.27 -4.57
CA ALA A 27 -1.79 0.30 -5.60
C ALA A 27 -2.90 0.84 -6.50
N ARG A 28 -4.01 1.33 -5.92
CA ARG A 28 -5.11 1.92 -6.72
C ARG A 28 -4.70 3.18 -7.46
N PHE A 29 -3.80 3.99 -6.91
CA PHE A 29 -3.23 5.13 -7.63
C PHE A 29 -2.45 4.67 -8.85
N TYR A 30 -1.56 3.69 -8.69
CA TYR A 30 -0.82 3.08 -9.80
C TYR A 30 -1.76 2.53 -10.88
N GLU A 31 -2.80 1.78 -10.49
CA GLU A 31 -3.81 1.26 -11.43
C GLU A 31 -4.53 2.38 -12.18
N THR A 32 -4.91 3.46 -11.46
CA THR A 32 -5.61 4.61 -12.03
C THR A 32 -4.76 5.32 -13.09
N ILE A 33 -3.46 5.45 -12.84
CA ILE A 33 -2.54 6.14 -13.76
C ILE A 33 -2.16 5.26 -14.95
N THR A 34 -1.93 3.97 -14.72
CA THR A 34 -1.34 3.07 -15.74
C THR A 34 -2.36 2.22 -16.48
N GLY A 35 -3.57 2.05 -15.95
CA GLY A 35 -4.56 1.09 -16.43
C GLY A 35 -4.17 -0.38 -16.20
N LYS A 36 -3.05 -0.65 -15.51
CA LYS A 36 -2.56 -2.00 -15.21
C LYS A 36 -3.01 -2.41 -13.82
N THR A 37 -3.56 -3.61 -13.68
CA THR A 37 -3.85 -4.24 -12.38
C THR A 37 -2.60 -4.34 -11.52
N CYS A 38 -2.71 -3.98 -10.25
CA CYS A 38 -1.62 -3.94 -9.29
C CYS A 38 -1.79 -5.07 -8.26
N THR A 39 -1.35 -6.26 -8.66
CA THR A 39 -1.40 -7.50 -7.86
C THR A 39 0.00 -8.12 -7.80
N GLY A 40 0.30 -8.89 -6.76
CA GLY A 40 1.60 -9.53 -6.59
C GLY A 40 1.72 -10.31 -5.29
N ASN A 41 2.65 -11.27 -5.29
CA ASN A 41 3.07 -12.00 -4.10
C ASN A 41 4.16 -11.26 -3.32
N HIS A 42 4.35 -11.64 -2.06
CA HIS A 42 5.37 -11.07 -1.16
C HIS A 42 5.85 -12.09 -0.12
N PRO A 43 7.00 -11.87 0.56
CA PRO A 43 7.50 -12.76 1.60
C PRO A 43 6.86 -12.55 2.99
N PHE A 44 5.97 -11.58 3.14
CA PHE A 44 5.46 -11.18 4.46
C PHE A 44 4.45 -12.16 5.05
N THR A 45 4.78 -12.75 6.19
CA THR A 45 3.94 -13.75 6.88
C THR A 45 2.81 -13.11 7.69
N ASP A 46 2.92 -11.83 8.01
CA ASP A 46 1.92 -11.06 8.78
C ASP A 46 0.85 -10.40 7.88
N VAL A 47 0.88 -10.67 6.58
CA VAL A 47 -0.16 -10.29 5.61
C VAL A 47 -0.70 -11.58 4.98
N PRO A 48 -1.80 -12.15 5.50
CA PRO A 48 -2.34 -13.40 4.97
C PRO A 48 -2.99 -13.19 3.59
N GLU A 49 -3.00 -14.21 2.73
CA GLU A 49 -3.65 -14.20 1.40
C GLU A 49 -5.13 -13.79 1.45
N THR A 50 -5.81 -14.04 2.57
CA THR A 50 -7.21 -13.66 2.80
C THR A 50 -7.39 -12.16 3.09
N SER A 51 -6.31 -11.42 3.32
CA SER A 51 -6.34 -9.98 3.54
C SER A 51 -6.59 -9.24 2.24
N TYR A 52 -7.49 -8.24 2.26
CA TYR A 52 -7.66 -7.31 1.13
C TYR A 52 -6.36 -6.59 0.74
N ALA A 53 -5.38 -6.55 1.64
CA ALA A 53 -4.11 -5.87 1.43
C ALA A 53 -3.02 -6.79 0.87
N TYR A 54 -3.24 -8.11 0.77
CA TYR A 54 -2.23 -9.05 0.28
C TYR A 54 -1.70 -8.64 -1.10
N GLU A 55 -2.61 -8.58 -2.07
CA GLU A 55 -2.26 -8.22 -3.46
C GLU A 55 -1.72 -6.79 -3.58
N PRO A 56 -2.34 -5.74 -2.98
CA PRO A 56 -1.76 -4.41 -2.98
C PRO A 56 -0.34 -4.36 -2.41
N VAL A 57 -0.09 -4.99 -1.26
CA VAL A 57 1.23 -5.01 -0.61
C VAL A 57 2.25 -5.69 -1.52
N GLY A 58 1.90 -6.82 -2.12
CA GLY A 58 2.83 -7.54 -2.99
C GLY A 58 3.10 -6.78 -4.29
N CYS A 59 2.10 -6.12 -4.88
CA CYS A 59 2.33 -5.25 -6.03
C CYS A 59 3.33 -4.14 -5.70
N ILE A 60 3.08 -3.34 -4.66
CA ILE A 60 3.95 -2.20 -4.33
C ILE A 60 5.31 -2.65 -3.75
N TYR A 61 5.41 -3.88 -3.26
CA TYR A 61 6.70 -4.50 -2.92
C TYR A 61 7.51 -4.85 -4.18
N ASN A 62 6.88 -5.49 -5.17
CA ASN A 62 7.52 -5.88 -6.43
C ASN A 62 7.89 -4.67 -7.31
N LEU A 63 7.27 -3.51 -7.08
CA LEU A 63 7.62 -2.22 -7.68
C LEU A 63 8.69 -1.46 -6.89
N ASP A 64 9.25 -2.05 -5.83
CA ASP A 64 10.20 -1.43 -4.89
C ASP A 64 9.68 -0.15 -4.20
N VAL A 65 8.37 0.08 -4.20
CA VAL A 65 7.73 1.25 -3.57
C VAL A 65 7.70 1.08 -2.05
N THR A 66 7.54 -0.14 -1.55
CA THR A 66 7.57 -0.44 -0.11
C THR A 66 8.55 -1.54 0.23
N GLN A 67 8.93 -1.60 1.50
CA GLN A 67 9.72 -2.67 2.09
C GLN A 67 9.05 -3.13 3.38
N GLY A 68 9.37 -4.35 3.80
CA GLY A 68 9.00 -4.88 5.10
C GLY A 68 9.66 -4.11 6.25
N ILE A 69 9.12 -4.30 7.45
CA ILE A 69 9.76 -3.87 8.70
C ILE A 69 10.84 -4.88 9.14
N SER A 70 10.78 -6.08 8.56
CA SER A 70 11.79 -7.13 8.57
C SER A 70 11.71 -7.89 7.23
N PRO A 71 12.60 -8.87 6.96
CA PRO A 71 12.51 -9.68 5.75
C PRO A 71 11.19 -10.45 5.58
N THR A 72 10.48 -10.73 6.67
CA THR A 72 9.26 -11.56 6.68
C THR A 72 8.05 -10.86 7.27
N GLU A 73 8.15 -9.60 7.70
CA GLU A 73 7.02 -8.85 8.26
C GLU A 73 6.85 -7.50 7.57
N TYR A 74 5.60 -7.17 7.23
CA TYR A 74 5.22 -5.90 6.65
C TYR A 74 4.82 -4.84 7.68
N GLY A 75 4.30 -5.28 8.84
CA GLY A 75 3.71 -4.43 9.87
C GLY A 75 2.41 -3.75 9.41
N PRO A 76 1.41 -4.47 8.87
CA PRO A 76 0.25 -3.87 8.19
C PRO A 76 -0.59 -2.95 9.08
N GLY A 77 -0.64 -3.20 10.40
CA GLY A 77 -1.38 -2.40 11.37
C GLY A 77 -0.65 -1.16 11.89
N ARG A 78 0.64 -0.97 11.56
CA ARG A 78 1.39 0.21 12.01
C ARG A 78 0.88 1.46 11.29
N ASN A 79 0.77 2.58 12.00
CA ASN A 79 0.50 3.87 11.38
C ASN A 79 1.69 4.32 10.54
N VAL A 80 1.42 5.00 9.42
CA VAL A 80 2.46 5.61 8.59
C VAL A 80 2.80 7.01 9.10
N THR A 81 4.07 7.28 9.26
CA THR A 81 4.59 8.62 9.55
C THR A 81 4.67 9.46 8.27
N ARG A 82 4.72 10.79 8.42
CA ARG A 82 4.91 11.70 7.27
C ARG A 82 6.16 11.40 6.44
N LYS A 83 7.26 10.98 7.09
CA LYS A 83 8.50 10.60 6.40
C LYS A 83 8.34 9.31 5.58
N GLU A 84 7.59 8.34 6.08
CA GLU A 84 7.31 7.10 5.34
C GLU A 84 6.39 7.38 4.15
N ILE A 85 5.37 8.21 4.33
CA ILE A 85 4.50 8.67 3.23
C ILE A 85 5.35 9.32 2.13
N ALA A 86 6.24 10.24 2.49
CA ALA A 86 7.12 10.90 1.50
C ALA A 86 7.99 9.90 0.73
N ALA A 87 8.58 8.92 1.43
CA ALA A 87 9.39 7.89 0.79
C ALA A 87 8.57 6.98 -0.15
N PHE A 88 7.34 6.62 0.22
CA PHE A 88 6.47 5.85 -0.66
C PHE A 88 6.07 6.62 -1.92
N LEU A 89 5.72 7.89 -1.78
CA LEU A 89 5.32 8.73 -2.89
C LEU A 89 6.47 8.99 -3.86
N GLU A 90 7.68 9.23 -3.35
CA GLU A 90 8.88 9.43 -4.17
C GLU A 90 9.23 8.19 -4.98
N ARG A 91 9.26 7.02 -4.34
CA ARG A 91 9.52 5.76 -5.07
C ARG A 91 8.44 5.45 -6.10
N LEU A 92 7.17 5.63 -5.76
CA LEU A 92 6.08 5.42 -6.72
C LEU A 92 6.15 6.41 -7.90
N TYR A 93 6.49 7.67 -7.63
CA TYR A 93 6.70 8.67 -8.68
C TYR A 93 7.80 8.20 -9.65
N ASN A 94 8.95 7.77 -9.12
CA ASN A 94 10.05 7.27 -9.92
C ASN A 94 9.64 6.05 -10.77
N THR A 95 8.88 5.10 -10.19
CA THR A 95 8.32 3.95 -10.91
C THR A 95 7.41 4.37 -12.08
N LEU A 96 6.62 5.43 -11.91
CA LEU A 96 5.65 5.88 -12.91
C LEU A 96 6.27 6.71 -14.04
N THR A 97 7.46 7.29 -13.83
CA THR A 97 8.11 8.19 -14.80
C THR A 97 9.37 7.63 -15.44
N SER A 98 9.79 6.43 -15.05
CA SER A 98 10.90 5.70 -15.69
C SER A 98 10.40 4.94 -16.92
#